data_AF-A0A954PH04-F1
#
_entry.id   AF-A0A954PH04-F1
#
_cell.length_a   1.000
_cell.length_b   1.000
_cell.length_c   1.000
_cell.angle_alpha   90.00
_cell.angle_beta   90.00
_cell.angle_gamma   90.00
#
_symmetry.space_group_name_H-M   'P 1'
#
loop_
_entity.id
_entity.type
_entity.pdbx_description
1 polymer ?
#
loop_
_entity_poly.entity_id
_entity_poly.type
_entity_poly.pdbx_seq_one_letter_code
_entity_poly.pdbx_strand_id
1 'polypeptide(L)'
;MRDVSHKVDQLTACGLSHVEAVRWCSLLNDWGWIDDALVRWQKITSELLTPSTPFAADELMYEWNYAQHRQQQLPCPAWSPRAEEVEATHLAHWMKSLGFSAYEALHEWSVHHPEEFANKLAEALAIRFHSPAVRYCDTSSGVEHTQWYAGATLNIVESCFQANDEAVAIILGDLDNKLDYLSYGQLKALTARVANGLAELGVKPGDRVAITMPMTADAIAIFLGIIAAGCSAVTIADSFSENEMAVRIEITQPKCIFIQDEIMRGGKAHGLFAKIAMHQDLRAIVLR
;
A
#
# COMPACT_ATOMS: atom_id res chain seq x y z
N MET A 1 -29.24 -41.38 4.04
CA MET A 1 -28.90 -41.97 2.73
C MET A 1 -29.46 -41.17 1.54
N ARG A 2 -30.75 -40.81 1.48
CA ARG A 2 -31.30 -40.06 0.32
C ARG A 2 -30.75 -38.63 0.15
N ASP A 3 -30.47 -37.94 1.25
CA ASP A 3 -29.96 -36.55 1.24
C ASP A 3 -28.50 -36.44 0.74
N VAL A 4 -27.64 -37.39 1.14
CA VAL A 4 -26.23 -37.42 0.72
C VAL A 4 -26.09 -37.71 -0.78
N SER A 5 -26.89 -38.63 -1.33
CA SER A 5 -26.87 -38.94 -2.77
C SER A 5 -27.22 -37.71 -3.61
N HIS A 6 -28.19 -36.91 -3.16
CA HIS A 6 -28.61 -35.69 -3.87
C HIS A 6 -27.52 -34.62 -3.88
N LYS A 7 -26.84 -34.40 -2.76
CA LYS A 7 -25.73 -33.42 -2.67
C LYS A 7 -24.53 -33.81 -3.54
N VAL A 8 -24.22 -35.11 -3.64
CA VAL A 8 -23.16 -35.61 -4.53
C VAL A 8 -23.49 -35.33 -5.99
N ASP A 9 -24.74 -35.53 -6.40
CA ASP A 9 -25.18 -35.24 -7.78
C ASP A 9 -25.07 -33.75 -8.12
N GLN A 10 -25.46 -32.87 -7.19
CA GLN A 10 -25.36 -31.42 -7.36
C GLN A 10 -23.90 -30.96 -7.50
N LEU A 11 -23.00 -31.45 -6.64
CA LEU A 11 -21.57 -31.14 -6.71
C LEU A 11 -20.91 -31.66 -8.00
N THR A 12 -21.32 -32.85 -8.45
CA THR A 12 -20.85 -33.41 -9.73
C THR A 12 -21.34 -32.56 -10.91
N ALA A 13 -22.59 -32.08 -10.87
CA ALA A 13 -23.13 -31.16 -11.88
C ALA A 13 -22.41 -29.80 -11.91
N CYS A 14 -21.85 -29.37 -10.77
CA CYS A 14 -21.01 -28.18 -10.66
C CYS A 14 -19.56 -28.39 -11.13
N GLY A 15 -19.21 -29.58 -11.63
CA GLY A 15 -17.91 -29.86 -12.26
C GLY A 15 -16.89 -30.59 -11.40
N LEU A 16 -17.25 -31.02 -10.19
CA LEU A 16 -16.38 -31.92 -9.41
C LEU A 16 -16.44 -33.35 -9.93
N SER A 17 -15.36 -34.11 -9.77
CA SER A 17 -15.43 -35.56 -9.99
C SER A 17 -16.33 -36.21 -8.94
N HIS A 18 -16.95 -37.33 -9.29
CA HIS A 18 -17.81 -38.06 -8.34
C HIS A 18 -17.06 -38.45 -7.05
N VAL A 19 -15.78 -38.80 -7.15
CA VAL A 19 -14.93 -39.15 -6.00
C VAL A 19 -14.72 -37.93 -5.09
N GLU A 20 -14.44 -36.76 -5.66
CA GLU A 20 -14.30 -35.51 -4.91
C GLU A 20 -15.62 -35.10 -4.25
N ALA A 21 -16.74 -35.18 -4.99
CA ALA A 21 -18.07 -34.87 -4.47
C ALA A 21 -18.45 -35.76 -3.27
N VAL A 22 -18.19 -37.07 -3.35
CA VAL A 22 -18.40 -38.00 -2.22
C VAL A 22 -17.51 -37.64 -1.03
N ARG A 23 -16.23 -37.33 -1.27
CA ARG A 23 -15.29 -36.90 -0.22
C ARG A 23 -15.78 -35.62 0.47
N TRP A 24 -16.22 -34.63 -0.30
CA TRP A 24 -16.72 -33.35 0.23
C TRP A 24 -17.98 -33.58 1.08
N CYS A 25 -18.95 -34.35 0.59
CA CYS A 25 -20.15 -34.65 1.37
C CYS A 25 -19.84 -35.40 2.68
N SER A 26 -18.83 -36.29 2.70
CA SER A 26 -18.38 -36.95 3.93
C SER A 26 -17.81 -35.93 4.92
N LEU A 27 -16.89 -35.08 4.47
CA LEU A 27 -16.27 -34.06 5.33
C LEU A 27 -17.30 -33.07 5.89
N LEU A 28 -18.26 -32.64 5.07
CA LEU A 28 -19.33 -31.75 5.50
C LEU A 28 -20.24 -32.39 6.56
N ASN A 29 -20.50 -33.69 6.45
CA ASN A 29 -21.22 -34.42 7.50
C ASN A 29 -20.40 -34.51 8.79
N ASP A 30 -19.10 -34.76 8.69
CA ASP A 30 -18.19 -34.79 9.85
C ASP A 30 -18.08 -33.42 10.53
N TRP A 31 -18.33 -32.33 9.80
CA TRP A 31 -18.37 -30.96 10.30
C TRP A 31 -19.77 -30.47 10.68
N GLY A 32 -20.77 -31.37 10.72
CA GLY A 32 -22.14 -31.02 11.07
C GLY A 32 -22.33 -30.47 12.48
N TRP A 33 -21.30 -30.55 13.33
CA TRP A 33 -21.27 -29.96 14.68
C TRP A 33 -20.91 -28.46 14.68
N ILE A 34 -20.47 -27.89 13.55
CA ILE A 34 -20.11 -26.47 13.44
C ILE A 34 -21.38 -25.67 13.14
N ASP A 35 -21.99 -25.13 14.20
CA ASP A 35 -23.22 -24.33 14.10
C ASP A 35 -22.97 -22.96 13.48
N ASP A 36 -21.84 -22.33 13.81
CA ASP A 36 -21.47 -21.01 13.30
C ASP A 36 -21.13 -21.07 11.81
N ALA A 37 -21.94 -20.40 10.98
CA ALA A 37 -21.78 -20.40 9.53
C ALA A 37 -20.45 -19.77 9.07
N LEU A 38 -19.90 -18.81 9.81
CA LEU A 38 -18.62 -18.21 9.48
C LEU A 38 -17.47 -19.18 9.77
N VAL A 39 -17.48 -19.83 10.94
CA VAL A 39 -16.46 -20.84 11.30
C VAL A 39 -16.51 -22.02 10.33
N ARG A 40 -17.71 -22.46 9.95
CA ARG A 40 -17.89 -23.52 8.95
C ARG A 40 -17.37 -23.09 7.57
N TRP A 41 -17.63 -21.85 7.15
CA TRP A 41 -17.11 -21.31 5.90
C TRP A 41 -15.58 -21.25 5.88
N GLN A 42 -14.95 -20.78 6.96
CA GLN A 42 -13.49 -20.75 7.09
C GLN A 42 -12.87 -22.15 6.97
N LYS A 43 -13.53 -23.17 7.52
CA LYS A 43 -13.08 -24.55 7.38
C LYS A 43 -13.24 -25.07 5.95
N ILE A 44 -14.37 -24.77 5.29
CA ILE A 44 -14.61 -25.12 3.88
C ILE A 44 -13.54 -24.50 2.97
N THR A 45 -13.28 -23.21 3.11
CA THR A 45 -12.32 -22.48 2.26
C THR A 45 -10.88 -22.94 2.48
N SER A 46 -10.51 -23.34 3.71
CA SER A 46 -9.15 -23.79 4.02
C SER A 46 -8.88 -25.27 3.70
N GLU A 47 -9.88 -26.15 3.79
CA GLU A 47 -9.68 -27.61 3.67
C GLU A 47 -10.30 -28.24 2.41
N LEU A 48 -11.28 -27.60 1.76
CA LEU A 48 -11.93 -28.11 0.55
C LEU A 48 -11.58 -27.33 -0.71
N LEU A 49 -11.61 -26.01 -0.64
CA LEU A 49 -11.47 -25.15 -1.82
C LEU A 49 -10.01 -24.98 -2.22
N THR A 50 -9.77 -24.93 -3.52
CA THR A 50 -8.45 -24.73 -4.13
C THR A 50 -8.58 -23.78 -5.32
N PRO A 51 -7.49 -23.13 -5.79
CA PRO A 51 -7.55 -22.31 -7.00
C PRO A 51 -8.04 -23.04 -8.26
N SER A 52 -7.99 -24.37 -8.27
CA SER A 52 -8.50 -25.22 -9.35
C SER A 52 -9.96 -25.66 -9.19
N THR A 53 -10.60 -25.34 -8.06
CA THR A 53 -11.99 -25.70 -7.81
C THR A 53 -12.91 -25.02 -8.84
N PRO A 54 -13.84 -25.75 -9.49
CA PRO A 54 -14.83 -25.15 -10.38
C PRO A 54 -15.66 -24.10 -9.64
N PHE A 55 -15.80 -22.91 -10.24
CA PHE A 55 -16.53 -21.79 -9.63
C PHE A 55 -17.95 -22.16 -9.19
N ALA A 56 -18.69 -22.94 -10.00
CA ALA A 56 -20.05 -23.37 -9.67
C ALA A 56 -20.10 -24.27 -8.41
N ALA A 57 -19.02 -24.99 -8.09
CA ALA A 57 -18.96 -25.82 -6.89
C ALA A 57 -18.65 -24.97 -5.65
N ASP A 58 -17.77 -23.97 -5.78
CA ASP A 58 -17.51 -22.96 -4.75
C ASP A 58 -18.78 -22.16 -4.41
N GLU A 59 -19.48 -21.64 -5.42
CA GLU A 59 -20.74 -20.91 -5.27
C GLU A 59 -21.80 -21.76 -4.55
N LEU A 60 -21.98 -23.02 -4.96
CA LEU A 60 -22.93 -23.93 -4.33
C LEU A 60 -22.58 -24.18 -2.84
N MET A 61 -21.29 -24.35 -2.52
CA MET A 61 -20.84 -24.51 -1.15
C MET A 61 -21.11 -23.28 -0.29
N TYR A 62 -20.86 -22.09 -0.84
CA TYR A 62 -21.15 -20.82 -0.20
C TYR A 62 -22.66 -20.63 0.05
N GLU A 63 -23.49 -20.97 -0.93
CA GLU A 63 -24.95 -20.94 -0.81
C GLU A 63 -25.46 -21.89 0.27
N TRP A 64 -24.98 -23.14 0.29
CA TRP A 64 -25.35 -24.12 1.31
C TRP A 64 -24.94 -23.68 2.70
N ASN A 65 -23.73 -23.14 2.84
CA ASN A 65 -23.22 -22.71 4.13
C ASN A 65 -24.06 -21.56 4.73
N TYR A 66 -24.44 -20.58 3.90
CA TYR A 66 -25.13 -19.36 4.32
C TYR A 66 -26.64 -19.37 4.07
N ALA A 67 -27.24 -20.51 3.74
CA ALA A 67 -28.67 -20.62 3.44
C ALA A 67 -29.57 -20.01 4.55
N GLN A 68 -29.25 -20.29 5.82
CA GLN A 68 -29.98 -19.73 6.97
C GLN A 68 -29.74 -18.23 7.15
N HIS A 69 -28.49 -17.78 6.99
CA HIS A 69 -28.15 -16.36 7.07
C HIS A 69 -28.95 -15.55 6.04
N ARG A 70 -29.07 -16.03 4.80
CA ARG A 70 -29.86 -15.36 3.76
C ARG A 70 -31.34 -15.28 4.11
N GLN A 71 -31.92 -16.34 4.67
CA GLN A 71 -33.33 -16.33 5.11
C GLN A 71 -33.56 -15.32 6.24
N GLN A 72 -32.57 -15.15 7.12
CA GLN A 72 -32.62 -14.24 8.27
C GLN A 72 -32.06 -12.83 7.97
N GLN A 73 -31.65 -12.56 6.73
CA GLN A 73 -30.97 -11.32 6.31
C GLN A 73 -29.71 -11.00 7.13
N LEU A 74 -28.98 -12.03 7.56
CA LEU A 74 -27.69 -11.91 8.24
C LEU A 74 -26.53 -11.78 7.25
N PRO A 75 -25.38 -11.19 7.67
CA PRO A 75 -24.19 -11.09 6.84
C PRO A 75 -23.69 -12.45 6.35
N CYS A 76 -23.28 -12.52 5.09
CA CYS A 76 -22.68 -13.70 4.47
C CYS A 76 -21.26 -13.32 3.98
N PRO A 77 -20.26 -13.21 4.84
CA PRO A 77 -18.92 -12.81 4.40
C PRO A 77 -18.31 -13.88 3.49
N ALA A 78 -17.82 -13.49 2.32
CA ALA A 78 -17.11 -14.40 1.42
C ALA A 78 -15.72 -14.78 1.95
N TRP A 79 -15.14 -13.95 2.83
CA TRP A 79 -13.87 -14.19 3.49
C TRP A 79 -13.87 -13.54 4.88
N SER A 80 -13.16 -14.17 5.82
CA SER A 80 -12.88 -13.62 7.14
C SER A 80 -11.54 -14.16 7.63
N PRO A 81 -10.68 -13.35 8.25
CA PRO A 81 -9.39 -13.81 8.75
C PRO A 81 -9.57 -14.82 9.89
N ARG A 82 -8.65 -15.76 10.01
CA ARG A 82 -8.54 -16.66 11.16
C ARG A 82 -8.02 -15.89 12.38
N ALA A 83 -8.35 -16.37 13.57
CA ALA A 83 -7.89 -15.74 14.82
C ALA A 83 -6.35 -15.60 14.86
N GLU A 84 -5.62 -16.64 14.43
CA GLU A 84 -4.15 -16.62 14.34
C GLU A 84 -3.63 -15.56 13.34
N GLU A 85 -4.34 -15.31 12.24
CA GLU A 85 -3.98 -14.29 11.25
C GLU A 85 -4.19 -12.89 11.82
N VAL A 86 -5.29 -12.69 12.56
CA VAL A 86 -5.56 -11.43 13.27
C VAL A 86 -4.49 -11.17 14.31
N GLU A 87 -4.17 -12.15 15.16
CA GLU A 87 -3.18 -12.04 16.23
C GLU A 87 -1.76 -11.77 15.70
N ALA A 88 -1.43 -12.29 14.52
CA ALA A 88 -0.12 -12.09 13.89
C ALA A 88 0.10 -10.69 13.32
N THR A 89 -0.96 -9.88 13.15
CA THR A 89 -0.84 -8.54 12.54
C THR A 89 -0.03 -7.57 13.40
N HIS A 90 0.68 -6.62 12.79
CA HIS A 90 1.33 -5.54 13.54
C HIS A 90 0.33 -4.71 14.35
N LEU A 91 -0.89 -4.52 13.82
CA LEU A 91 -1.96 -3.81 14.51
C LEU A 91 -2.39 -4.52 15.80
N ALA A 92 -2.59 -5.85 15.77
CA ALA A 92 -2.96 -6.60 16.96
C ALA A 92 -1.86 -6.57 18.03
N HIS A 93 -0.60 -6.71 17.63
CA HIS A 93 0.54 -6.57 18.54
C HIS A 93 0.60 -5.18 19.18
N TRP A 94 0.42 -4.12 18.39
CA TRP A 94 0.42 -2.75 18.89
C TRP A 94 -0.78 -2.47 19.80
N MET A 95 -1.99 -2.86 19.41
CA MET A 95 -3.20 -2.77 20.24
C MET A 95 -3.01 -3.42 21.61
N LYS A 96 -2.45 -4.65 21.63
CA LYS A 96 -2.16 -5.37 22.87
C LYS A 96 -1.15 -4.62 23.74
N SER A 97 -0.13 -3.99 23.14
CA SER A 97 0.84 -3.15 23.86
C SER A 97 0.20 -1.91 24.51
N LEU A 98 -0.92 -1.45 23.96
CA LEU A 98 -1.74 -0.35 24.50
C LEU A 98 -2.83 -0.83 25.47
N GLY A 99 -2.97 -2.14 25.68
CA GLY A 99 -3.98 -2.74 26.56
C GLY A 99 -5.35 -2.97 25.91
N PHE A 100 -5.47 -2.84 24.59
CA PHE A 100 -6.70 -3.12 23.86
C PHE A 100 -6.76 -4.57 23.37
N SER A 101 -7.92 -5.21 23.53
CA SER A 101 -8.21 -6.57 23.04
C SER A 101 -9.17 -6.62 21.85
N ALA A 102 -9.78 -5.50 21.47
CA ALA A 102 -10.74 -5.39 20.37
C ALA A 102 -10.48 -4.12 19.55
N TYR A 103 -10.66 -4.19 18.24
CA TYR A 103 -10.39 -3.07 17.32
C TYR A 103 -11.34 -1.90 17.58
N GLU A 104 -12.60 -2.21 17.89
CA GLU A 104 -13.64 -1.23 18.21
C GLU A 104 -13.24 -0.36 19.39
N ALA A 105 -12.62 -0.95 20.42
CA ALA A 105 -12.14 -0.23 21.59
C ALA A 105 -10.94 0.68 21.28
N LEU A 106 -9.98 0.21 20.46
CA LEU A 106 -8.88 1.06 19.98
C LEU A 106 -9.43 2.23 19.15
N HIS A 107 -10.36 1.95 18.25
CA HIS A 107 -10.98 2.95 17.38
C HIS A 107 -11.74 4.00 18.20
N GLU A 108 -12.60 3.57 19.14
CA GLU A 108 -13.32 4.48 20.03
C GLU A 108 -12.36 5.38 20.82
N TRP A 109 -11.30 4.80 21.40
CA TRP A 109 -10.27 5.58 22.09
C TRP A 109 -9.55 6.55 21.16
N SER A 110 -9.20 6.16 19.93
CA SER A 110 -8.53 7.03 18.96
C SER A 110 -9.35 8.28 18.59
N VAL A 111 -10.68 8.14 18.58
CA VAL A 111 -11.61 9.24 18.28
C VAL A 111 -11.78 10.17 19.49
N HIS A 112 -11.85 9.62 20.70
CA HIS A 112 -12.05 10.40 21.93
C HIS A 112 -10.75 11.00 22.49
N HIS A 113 -9.60 10.39 22.18
CA HIS A 113 -8.27 10.80 22.65
C HIS A 113 -7.27 10.97 21.49
N PRO A 114 -7.58 11.82 20.49
CA PRO A 114 -6.82 11.88 19.23
C PRO A 114 -5.36 12.30 19.42
N GLU A 115 -5.06 13.18 20.39
CA GLU A 115 -3.69 13.62 20.68
C GLU A 115 -2.85 12.52 21.33
N GLU A 116 -3.42 11.76 22.26
CA GLU A 116 -2.75 10.61 22.86
C GLU A 116 -2.51 9.51 21.83
N PHE A 117 -3.52 9.21 21.01
CA PHE A 117 -3.45 8.27 19.90
C PHE A 117 -2.34 8.65 18.92
N ALA A 118 -2.31 9.90 18.48
CA ALA A 118 -1.33 10.39 17.52
C ALA A 118 0.11 10.28 18.02
N ASN A 119 0.36 10.67 19.28
CA ASN A 119 1.67 10.54 19.90
C ASN A 119 2.12 9.08 19.97
N LYS A 120 1.24 8.18 20.44
CA LYS A 120 1.53 6.74 20.52
C LYS A 120 1.75 6.11 19.13
N LEU A 121 1.02 6.58 18.12
CA LEU A 121 1.20 6.13 16.74
C LEU A 121 2.54 6.60 16.17
N ALA A 122 2.91 7.87 16.40
CA ALA A 122 4.18 8.41 15.95
C ALA A 122 5.37 7.69 16.60
N GLU A 123 5.27 7.34 17.89
CA GLU A 123 6.24 6.50 18.59
C GLU A 123 6.34 5.09 17.97
N ALA A 124 5.19 4.45 17.72
CA ALA A 124 5.14 3.11 17.13
C ALA A 124 5.70 3.06 15.70
N LEU A 125 5.50 4.13 14.93
CA LEU A 125 6.07 4.32 13.59
C LEU A 125 7.52 4.83 13.63
N ALA A 126 8.08 5.07 14.82
CA ALA A 126 9.40 5.63 15.03
C ALA A 126 9.65 6.94 14.26
N ILE A 127 8.65 7.83 14.21
CA ILE A 127 8.78 9.14 13.54
C ILE A 127 9.80 9.99 14.29
N ARG A 128 10.80 10.49 13.56
CA ARG A 128 11.88 11.32 14.09
C ARG A 128 11.54 12.79 13.99
N PHE A 129 11.10 13.36 15.11
CA PHE A 129 10.95 14.80 15.28
C PHE A 129 12.28 15.42 15.73
N HIS A 130 12.63 16.56 15.16
CA HIS A 130 13.72 17.43 15.64
C HIS A 130 13.25 18.29 16.81
N SER A 131 12.00 18.73 16.78
CA SER A 131 11.34 19.45 17.87
C SER A 131 9.94 18.86 18.09
N PRO A 132 9.52 18.67 19.34
CA PRO A 132 8.21 18.09 19.65
C PRO A 132 7.07 19.02 19.24
N ALA A 133 5.89 18.45 18.99
CA ALA A 133 4.67 19.24 18.79
C ALA A 133 4.27 19.96 20.09
N VAL A 134 3.76 21.18 19.93
CA VAL A 134 3.07 21.92 21.01
C VAL A 134 1.64 21.41 21.17
N ARG A 135 0.99 21.04 20.05
CA ARG A 135 -0.36 20.48 20.00
C ARG A 135 -0.50 19.55 18.80
N TYR A 136 -1.22 18.43 18.97
CA TYR A 136 -1.48 17.52 17.85
C TYR A 136 -2.38 18.12 16.77
N CYS A 137 -3.48 18.78 17.13
CA CYS A 137 -4.43 19.32 16.15
C CYS A 137 -4.87 20.73 16.55
N ASP A 138 -4.64 21.71 15.68
CA ASP A 138 -5.09 23.09 15.84
C ASP A 138 -5.98 23.49 14.66
N THR A 139 -7.27 23.69 14.94
CA THR A 139 -8.29 24.14 13.98
C THR A 139 -8.73 25.59 14.26
N SER A 140 -8.00 26.34 15.07
CA SER A 140 -8.38 27.72 15.47
C SER A 140 -8.50 28.68 14.29
N SER A 141 -7.85 28.37 13.16
CA SER A 141 -7.90 29.15 11.93
C SER A 141 -8.91 28.62 10.89
N GLY A 142 -9.81 27.70 11.27
CA GLY A 142 -10.72 27.02 10.35
C GLY A 142 -10.25 25.62 10.00
N VAL A 143 -11.19 24.73 9.66
CA VAL A 143 -10.90 23.31 9.38
C VAL A 143 -10.09 23.13 8.08
N GLU A 144 -10.25 24.05 7.13
CA GLU A 144 -9.49 24.17 5.90
C GLU A 144 -8.02 24.60 6.13
N HIS A 145 -7.71 25.10 7.34
CA HIS A 145 -6.39 25.55 7.76
C HIS A 145 -5.86 24.77 8.97
N THR A 146 -6.32 23.52 9.14
CA THR A 146 -5.91 22.64 10.24
C THR A 146 -4.40 22.45 10.26
N GLN A 147 -3.78 22.68 11.43
CA GLN A 147 -2.37 22.37 11.65
C GLN A 147 -2.25 21.09 12.48
N TRP A 148 -1.64 20.06 11.88
CA TRP A 148 -1.29 18.83 12.56
C TRP A 148 0.13 18.90 13.10
N TYR A 149 0.35 18.42 14.32
CA TYR A 149 1.62 18.50 15.05
C TYR A 149 2.18 19.94 15.08
N ALA A 150 1.33 20.91 15.41
CA ALA A 150 1.68 22.33 15.40
C ALA A 150 2.93 22.60 16.26
N GLY A 151 3.92 23.27 15.67
CA GLY A 151 5.22 23.58 16.30
C GLY A 151 6.26 22.47 16.20
N ALA A 152 5.89 21.26 15.76
CA ALA A 152 6.87 20.20 15.51
C ALA A 152 7.70 20.51 14.27
N THR A 153 8.94 20.04 14.26
CA THR A 153 9.80 20.04 13.07
C THR A 153 10.36 18.65 12.85
N LEU A 154 10.48 18.24 11.59
CA LEU A 154 11.01 16.95 11.19
C LEU A 154 11.48 16.99 9.74
N ASN A 155 12.32 16.02 9.37
CA ASN A 155 12.47 15.60 7.98
C ASN A 155 12.05 14.13 7.88
N ILE A 156 10.99 13.85 7.12
CA ILE A 156 10.39 12.50 7.10
C ILE A 156 11.38 11.46 6.54
N VAL A 157 12.31 11.88 5.69
CA VAL A 157 13.34 11.02 5.11
C VAL A 157 14.24 10.41 6.19
N GLU A 158 14.48 11.12 7.30
CA GLU A 158 15.24 10.57 8.43
C GLU A 158 14.51 9.42 9.12
N SER A 159 13.18 9.43 9.09
CA SER A 159 12.36 8.33 9.62
C SER A 159 12.37 7.11 8.68
N CYS A 160 12.63 7.32 7.38
CA CYS A 160 12.71 6.23 6.39
C CYS A 160 14.01 5.43 6.47
N PHE A 161 15.13 6.02 6.92
CA PHE A 161 16.46 5.39 6.93
C PHE A 161 16.89 4.85 8.30
N GLN A 162 16.02 4.03 8.93
CA GLN A 162 16.28 3.46 10.26
C GLN A 162 16.68 1.98 10.25
N ALA A 163 16.54 1.31 9.11
CA ALA A 163 16.99 -0.07 8.94
C ALA A 163 18.53 -0.14 8.81
N ASN A 164 19.07 -1.36 8.90
CA ASN A 164 20.49 -1.62 8.66
C ASN A 164 20.86 -1.25 7.21
N ASP A 165 22.01 -0.59 7.00
CA ASP A 165 22.47 -0.13 5.69
C ASP A 165 22.62 -1.29 4.67
N GLU A 166 22.91 -2.51 5.12
CA GLU A 166 23.02 -3.71 4.27
C GLU A 166 21.67 -4.37 3.97
N ALA A 167 20.60 -3.99 4.68
CA ALA A 167 19.26 -4.53 4.41
C ALA A 167 18.74 -4.05 3.05
N VAL A 168 17.95 -4.88 2.39
CA VAL A 168 17.29 -4.53 1.12
C VAL A 168 16.24 -3.45 1.38
N ALA A 169 16.34 -2.33 0.66
CA ALA A 169 15.36 -1.26 0.66
C ALA A 169 14.43 -1.32 -0.55
N ILE A 170 14.97 -1.64 -1.73
CA ILE A 170 14.22 -1.70 -2.98
C ILE A 170 14.49 -3.04 -3.65
N ILE A 171 13.42 -3.68 -4.13
CA ILE A 171 13.46 -4.80 -5.06
C ILE A 171 12.83 -4.29 -6.35
N LEU A 172 13.61 -4.24 -7.43
CA LEU A 172 13.15 -3.81 -8.75
C LEU A 172 12.99 -5.04 -9.64
N GLY A 173 11.83 -5.20 -10.28
CA GLY A 173 11.59 -6.27 -11.25
C GLY A 173 11.59 -5.72 -12.68
N ASP A 174 12.27 -6.41 -13.60
CA ASP A 174 12.18 -6.13 -15.03
C ASP A 174 11.14 -7.02 -15.74
N LEU A 175 10.93 -6.77 -17.04
CA LEU A 175 9.99 -7.53 -17.87
C LEU A 175 10.39 -9.00 -18.08
N ASP A 176 11.65 -9.34 -17.82
CA ASP A 176 12.20 -10.69 -17.90
C ASP A 176 12.19 -11.41 -16.54
N ASN A 177 11.48 -10.85 -15.55
CA ASN A 177 11.42 -11.30 -14.15
C ASN A 177 12.79 -11.36 -13.45
N LYS A 178 13.77 -10.56 -13.91
CA LYS A 178 15.01 -10.37 -13.16
C LYS A 178 14.77 -9.38 -12.05
N LEU A 179 15.34 -9.68 -10.89
CA LEU A 179 15.24 -8.85 -9.71
C LEU A 179 16.58 -8.19 -9.44
N ASP A 180 16.56 -6.86 -9.37
CA ASP A 180 17.66 -6.04 -8.87
C ASP A 180 17.34 -5.58 -7.45
N TYR A 181 18.38 -5.41 -6.65
CA TYR A 181 18.28 -5.09 -5.23
C TYR A 181 19.10 -3.84 -4.93
N LEU A 182 18.51 -2.90 -4.20
CA LEU A 182 19.21 -1.76 -3.65
C LEU A 182 19.12 -1.79 -2.12
N SER A 183 20.27 -1.68 -1.45
CA SER A 183 20.31 -1.64 0.00
C SER A 183 19.89 -0.27 0.55
N TYR A 184 19.53 -0.22 1.84
CA TYR A 184 19.24 1.03 2.54
C TYR A 184 20.42 2.01 2.49
N GLY A 185 21.66 1.53 2.65
CA GLY A 185 22.87 2.36 2.59
C GLY A 185 23.10 2.95 1.19
N GLN A 186 22.88 2.15 0.15
CA GLN A 186 22.97 2.61 -1.25
C GLN A 186 21.88 3.65 -1.56
N LEU A 187 20.62 3.38 -1.18
CA LEU A 187 19.52 4.34 -1.38
C LEU A 187 19.78 5.64 -0.63
N LYS A 188 20.24 5.57 0.63
CA LYS A 188 20.59 6.72 1.45
C LYS A 188 21.69 7.56 0.82
N ALA A 189 22.73 6.93 0.28
CA ALA A 189 23.81 7.61 -0.42
C ALA A 189 23.32 8.34 -1.68
N LEU A 190 22.46 7.70 -2.49
CA LEU A 190 21.87 8.32 -3.67
C LEU A 190 20.94 9.49 -3.30
N THR A 191 20.09 9.32 -2.29
CA THR A 191 19.24 10.38 -1.73
C THR A 191 20.06 11.58 -1.26
N ALA A 192 21.14 11.35 -0.51
CA ALA A 192 22.04 12.40 -0.07
C ALA A 192 22.74 13.11 -1.25
N ARG A 193 23.16 12.36 -2.28
CA ARG A 193 23.75 12.93 -3.50
C ARG A 193 22.78 13.87 -4.21
N VAL A 194 21.51 13.49 -4.32
CA VAL A 194 20.47 14.35 -4.91
C VAL A 194 20.27 15.60 -4.07
N ALA A 195 20.09 15.47 -2.76
CA ALA A 195 19.85 16.60 -1.88
C ALA A 195 21.00 17.62 -1.92
N ASN A 196 22.24 17.14 -1.84
CA ASN A 196 23.43 18.00 -1.92
C ASN A 196 23.58 18.65 -3.30
N GLY A 197 23.33 17.90 -4.38
CA GLY A 197 23.36 18.46 -5.74
C GLY A 197 22.32 19.55 -5.96
N LEU A 198 21.11 19.41 -5.41
CA LEU A 198 20.08 20.45 -5.46
C LEU A 198 20.54 21.72 -4.72
N ALA A 199 21.16 21.57 -3.54
CA ALA A 199 21.71 22.70 -2.80
C ALA A 199 22.84 23.41 -3.58
N GLU A 200 23.75 22.67 -4.20
CA GLU A 200 24.81 23.21 -5.07
C GLU A 200 24.25 23.97 -6.30
N LEU A 201 23.12 23.51 -6.83
CA LEU A 201 22.39 24.18 -7.92
C LEU A 201 21.64 25.44 -7.47
N GLY A 202 21.64 25.75 -6.16
CA GLY A 202 21.00 26.91 -5.56
C GLY A 202 19.50 26.74 -5.31
N VAL A 203 19.00 25.51 -5.30
CA VAL A 203 17.62 25.18 -4.89
C VAL A 203 17.52 25.26 -3.38
N LYS A 204 16.45 25.85 -2.86
CA LYS A 204 16.27 26.15 -1.43
C LYS A 204 15.06 25.41 -0.86
N PRO A 205 15.02 25.16 0.47
CA PRO A 205 13.82 24.64 1.11
C PRO A 205 12.56 25.44 0.75
N GLY A 206 11.48 24.75 0.43
CA GLY A 206 10.23 25.34 -0.09
C GLY A 206 10.17 25.50 -1.61
N ASP A 207 11.30 25.41 -2.33
CA ASP A 207 11.28 25.34 -3.80
C ASP A 207 10.62 24.05 -4.27
N ARG A 208 10.01 24.11 -5.45
CA ARG A 208 9.40 22.94 -6.10
C ARG A 208 10.39 22.34 -7.09
N VAL A 209 10.52 21.01 -7.09
CA VAL A 209 11.37 20.28 -8.03
C VAL A 209 10.53 19.24 -8.73
N ALA A 210 10.47 19.32 -10.06
CA ALA A 210 9.69 18.39 -10.86
C ALA A 210 10.44 17.07 -11.11
N ILE A 211 9.68 15.98 -11.22
CA ILE A 211 10.19 14.65 -11.55
C ILE A 211 9.31 14.06 -12.66
N THR A 212 9.94 13.72 -13.79
CA THR A 212 9.31 12.99 -14.89
C THR A 212 10.18 11.79 -15.25
N MET A 213 9.97 10.70 -14.52
CA MET A 213 10.81 9.50 -14.58
C MET A 213 9.95 8.23 -14.58
N PRO A 214 10.41 7.14 -15.21
CA PRO A 214 9.82 5.82 -14.98
C PRO A 214 10.06 5.34 -13.54
N MET A 215 9.35 4.27 -13.12
CA MET A 215 9.45 3.65 -11.79
C MET A 215 10.80 2.93 -11.59
N THR A 216 11.85 3.70 -11.35
CA THR A 216 13.23 3.24 -11.16
C THR A 216 13.70 3.52 -9.73
N ALA A 217 14.78 2.85 -9.32
CA ALA A 217 15.43 3.14 -8.04
C ALA A 217 15.95 4.60 -7.97
N ASP A 218 16.44 5.15 -9.09
CA ASP A 218 16.84 6.55 -9.19
C ASP A 218 15.67 7.50 -8.96
N ALA A 219 14.48 7.21 -9.50
CA ALA A 219 13.28 8.03 -9.27
C ALA A 219 12.91 8.09 -7.77
N ILE A 220 13.04 6.96 -7.05
CA ILE A 220 12.82 6.89 -5.60
C ILE A 220 13.89 7.72 -4.86
N ALA A 221 15.16 7.55 -5.21
CA ALA A 221 16.25 8.31 -4.61
C ALA A 221 16.11 9.83 -4.86
N ILE A 222 15.67 10.23 -6.05
CA ILE A 222 15.40 11.61 -6.43
C ILE A 222 14.24 12.19 -5.59
N PHE A 223 13.13 11.47 -5.49
CA PHE A 223 11.98 11.88 -4.70
C PHE A 223 12.36 12.10 -3.23
N LEU A 224 13.05 11.13 -2.62
CA LEU A 224 13.56 11.26 -1.25
C LEU A 224 14.59 12.38 -1.13
N GLY A 225 15.45 12.58 -2.12
CA GLY A 225 16.47 13.64 -2.13
C GLY A 225 15.88 15.05 -2.16
N ILE A 226 14.80 15.24 -2.92
CA ILE A 226 14.04 16.51 -2.95
C ILE A 226 13.46 16.81 -1.57
N ILE A 227 12.83 15.82 -0.94
CA ILE A 227 12.25 15.99 0.41
C ILE A 227 13.36 16.20 1.45
N ALA A 228 14.47 15.48 1.34
CA ALA A 228 15.63 15.64 2.21
C ALA A 228 16.21 17.06 2.13
N ALA A 229 16.19 17.69 0.95
CA ALA A 229 16.58 19.08 0.74
C ALA A 229 15.54 20.11 1.25
N GLY A 230 14.44 19.65 1.85
CA GLY A 230 13.34 20.51 2.30
C GLY A 230 12.49 21.10 1.16
N CYS A 231 12.60 20.53 -0.03
CA CYS A 231 11.89 20.97 -1.23
C CYS A 231 10.59 20.16 -1.43
N SER A 232 9.69 20.68 -2.26
CA SER A 232 8.45 20.01 -2.64
C SER A 232 8.61 19.25 -3.95
N ALA A 233 8.42 17.94 -3.93
CA ALA A 233 8.45 17.12 -5.14
C ALA A 233 7.15 17.31 -5.96
N VAL A 234 7.31 17.61 -7.25
CA VAL A 234 6.21 17.70 -8.22
C VAL A 234 6.34 16.53 -9.18
N THR A 235 5.56 15.48 -8.99
CA THR A 235 5.58 14.31 -9.87
C THR A 235 4.73 14.56 -11.11
N ILE A 236 5.32 14.37 -12.29
CA ILE A 236 4.65 14.48 -13.59
C ILE A 236 4.75 13.12 -14.26
N ALA A 237 3.61 12.55 -14.65
CA ALA A 237 3.58 11.23 -15.26
C ALA A 237 4.34 11.22 -16.59
N ASP A 238 5.23 10.25 -16.77
CA ASP A 238 6.01 10.01 -18.00
C ASP A 238 5.12 9.69 -19.22
N SER A 239 3.92 9.19 -18.97
CA SER A 239 2.88 8.90 -19.95
C SER A 239 2.18 10.14 -20.53
N PHE A 240 2.32 11.31 -19.91
CA PHE A 240 1.69 12.53 -20.39
C PHE A 240 2.23 12.99 -21.75
N SER A 241 1.36 13.61 -22.52
CA SER A 241 1.72 14.38 -23.71
C SER A 241 2.50 15.64 -23.35
N GLU A 242 3.11 16.27 -24.34
CA GLU A 242 3.87 17.53 -24.17
C GLU A 242 3.00 18.62 -23.53
N ASN A 243 1.78 18.81 -24.03
CA ASN A 243 0.85 19.82 -23.51
C ASN A 243 0.42 19.51 -22.07
N GLU A 244 0.20 18.24 -21.73
CA GLU A 244 -0.14 17.86 -20.37
C GLU A 244 1.02 18.13 -19.40
N MET A 245 2.26 17.86 -19.81
CA MET A 245 3.44 18.20 -19.00
C MET A 245 3.59 19.71 -18.84
N ALA A 246 3.39 20.47 -19.93
CA ALA A 246 3.44 21.93 -19.91
C ALA A 246 2.51 22.53 -18.86
N VAL A 247 1.25 22.10 -18.84
CA VAL A 247 0.26 22.57 -17.86
C VAL A 247 0.73 22.34 -16.41
N ARG A 248 1.36 21.19 -16.10
CA ARG A 248 1.88 20.95 -14.74
C ARG A 248 3.07 21.85 -14.43
N ILE A 249 3.98 22.02 -15.38
CA ILE A 249 5.15 22.91 -15.21
C ILE A 249 4.69 24.35 -15.00
N GLU A 250 3.69 24.83 -15.73
CA GLU A 250 3.15 26.18 -15.60
C GLU A 250 2.45 26.42 -14.26
N ILE A 251 1.60 25.50 -13.82
CA ILE A 251 0.87 25.62 -12.54
C ILE A 251 1.84 25.54 -11.37
N THR A 252 2.84 24.67 -11.46
CA THR A 252 3.75 24.41 -10.33
C THR A 252 5.01 25.25 -10.35
N GLN A 253 5.40 25.86 -11.47
CA GLN A 253 6.60 26.70 -11.59
C GLN A 253 7.82 26.10 -10.85
N PRO A 254 8.26 24.88 -11.22
CA PRO A 254 9.37 24.22 -10.54
C PRO A 254 10.69 24.93 -10.83
N LYS A 255 11.62 24.86 -9.87
CA LYS A 255 12.96 25.45 -9.99
C LYS A 255 13.84 24.69 -10.98
N CYS A 256 13.65 23.37 -11.05
CA CYS A 256 14.29 22.46 -11.98
C CYS A 256 13.45 21.19 -12.13
N ILE A 257 13.81 20.35 -13.10
CA ILE A 257 13.16 19.08 -13.38
C ILE A 257 14.19 17.96 -13.53
N PHE A 258 13.97 16.83 -12.84
CA PHE A 258 14.62 15.56 -13.16
C PHE A 258 13.80 14.84 -14.23
N ILE A 259 14.43 14.42 -15.31
CA ILE A 259 13.74 13.79 -16.44
C ILE A 259 14.59 12.71 -17.11
N GLN A 260 13.98 11.58 -17.45
CA GLN A 260 14.66 10.56 -18.25
C GLN A 260 14.77 11.08 -19.70
N ASP A 261 15.90 10.81 -20.36
CA ASP A 261 16.09 11.15 -21.77
C ASP A 261 15.04 10.42 -22.63
N GLU A 262 14.99 9.09 -22.48
CA GLU A 262 14.11 8.19 -23.23
C GLU A 262 13.56 7.08 -22.35
N ILE A 263 12.32 6.64 -22.61
CA ILE A 263 11.71 5.47 -21.97
C ILE A 263 11.35 4.40 -22.99
N MET A 264 11.48 3.13 -22.59
CA MET A 264 11.06 1.99 -23.39
C MET A 264 9.66 1.53 -22.98
N ARG A 265 8.71 1.54 -23.91
CA ARG A 265 7.33 1.07 -23.67
C ARG A 265 6.82 0.26 -24.86
N GLY A 266 6.36 -0.97 -24.59
CA GLY A 266 5.87 -1.87 -25.65
C GLY A 266 6.90 -2.15 -26.74
N GLY A 267 8.18 -2.23 -26.38
CA GLY A 267 9.30 -2.44 -27.32
C GLY A 267 9.69 -1.22 -28.15
N LYS A 268 9.12 -0.02 -27.88
CA LYS A 268 9.43 1.22 -28.57
C LYS A 268 10.08 2.24 -27.64
N ALA A 269 11.07 2.93 -28.19
CA ALA A 269 11.72 4.09 -27.61
C ALA A 269 10.84 5.33 -27.71
N HIS A 270 10.70 6.06 -26.61
CA HIS A 270 9.96 7.32 -26.53
C HIS A 270 10.81 8.40 -25.86
N GLY A 271 11.20 9.44 -26.61
CA GLY A 271 11.94 10.58 -26.08
C GLY A 271 11.10 11.35 -25.08
N LEU A 272 11.44 11.24 -23.79
CA LEU A 272 10.71 11.86 -22.70
C LEU A 272 11.22 13.29 -22.47
N PHE A 273 12.54 13.49 -22.50
CA PHE A 273 13.13 14.82 -22.42
C PHE A 273 12.69 15.74 -23.57
N ALA A 274 12.50 15.18 -24.78
CA ALA A 274 12.00 15.93 -25.93
C ALA A 274 10.63 16.60 -25.67
N LYS A 275 9.81 16.03 -24.77
CA LYS A 275 8.46 16.54 -24.48
C LYS A 275 8.43 17.87 -23.72
N ILE A 276 9.55 18.30 -23.14
CA ILE A 276 9.64 19.58 -22.43
C ILE A 276 10.34 20.67 -23.26
N ALA A 277 10.53 20.47 -24.57
CA ALA A 277 11.23 21.40 -25.46
C ALA A 277 10.65 22.84 -25.45
N MET A 278 9.38 23.01 -25.08
CA MET A 278 8.73 24.32 -24.93
C MET A 278 9.20 25.11 -23.68
N HIS A 279 9.92 24.47 -22.75
CA HIS A 279 10.37 25.06 -21.48
C HIS A 279 11.90 25.17 -21.42
N GLN A 280 12.51 25.85 -22.39
CA GLN A 280 13.98 25.94 -22.50
C GLN A 280 14.65 26.65 -21.31
N ASP A 281 13.91 27.51 -20.62
CA ASP A 281 14.39 28.23 -19.43
C ASP A 281 14.33 27.37 -18.16
N LEU A 282 13.62 26.24 -18.18
CA LEU A 282 13.58 25.31 -17.07
C LEU A 282 14.85 24.45 -17.06
N ARG A 283 15.62 24.54 -15.97
CA ARG A 283 16.81 23.70 -15.80
C ARG A 283 16.41 22.22 -15.71
N ALA A 284 16.82 21.44 -16.71
CA ALA A 284 16.62 20.00 -16.75
C ALA A 284 17.88 19.23 -16.30
N ILE A 285 17.69 18.28 -15.40
CA ILE A 285 18.67 17.28 -14.99
C ILE A 285 18.28 15.98 -15.68
N VAL A 286 18.97 15.66 -16.76
CA VAL A 286 18.60 14.56 -17.66
C VAL A 286 19.32 13.27 -17.25
N LEU A 287 18.56 12.21 -16.97
CA LEU A 287 19.08 10.88 -16.71
C LEU A 287 19.10 10.07 -18.02
N ARG A 288 20.20 9.36 -18.25
CA ARG A 288 20.44 8.54 -19.45
C ARG A 288 20.46 7.07 -19.10
#